data_AF-K5VT14-F1
#
_entry.id   AF-K5VT14-F1
#
_cell.length_a   1.000
_cell.length_b   1.000
_cell.length_c   1.000
_cell.angle_alpha   90.00
_cell.angle_beta   90.00
_cell.angle_gamma   90.00
#
_symmetry.space_group_name_H-M   'P 1'
#
loop_
_entity.id
_entity.type
_entity.pdbx_description
1 polymer ?
#
loop_
_entity_poly.entity_id
_entity_poly.type
_entity_poly.pdbx_seq_one_letter_code
_entity_poly.pdbx_strand_id
1 'polypeptide(L)'
;MESTGLQSPNKGTHITLIDTPGFDYSRGNDEYTTLRSLAIWVKQRYGKNVKLDGVIYMHDIWNEEIHNRPRFLSSQDLEKLCGPQWHRKVILVSSHWDDRLGKDGEGESNERKLREGYWSFMIQKGSRMRRYRSPGNQELARDILQPFL
;
A
#
# COMPACT_ATOMS: atom_id res chain seq x y z
N MET A 1 12.12 3.67 -9.03
CA MET A 1 11.41 2.42 -8.71
C MET A 1 12.44 1.31 -8.77
N GLU A 2 12.45 0.49 -7.75
CA GLU A 2 13.39 -0.62 -7.60
C GLU A 2 12.61 -1.91 -7.37
N SER A 3 13.18 -3.05 -7.73
CA SER A 3 12.56 -4.34 -7.44
C SER A 3 13.53 -5.28 -6.76
N THR A 4 13.07 -5.93 -5.70
CA THR A 4 13.85 -6.88 -4.92
C THR A 4 13.19 -8.24 -4.94
N GLY A 5 13.94 -9.26 -5.35
CA GLY A 5 13.51 -10.65 -5.27
C GLY A 5 13.70 -11.21 -3.87
N LEU A 6 12.67 -11.82 -3.30
CA LEU A 6 12.70 -12.54 -2.03
C LEU A 6 12.38 -14.01 -2.26
N GLN A 7 13.07 -14.88 -1.52
CA GLN A 7 12.70 -16.30 -1.46
C GLN A 7 11.61 -16.49 -0.41
N SER A 8 10.50 -17.14 -0.79
CA SER A 8 9.49 -17.54 0.18
C SER A 8 10.04 -18.60 1.15
N PRO A 9 9.65 -18.56 2.43
CA PRO A 9 9.93 -19.63 3.39
C PRO A 9 9.41 -21.01 2.92
N ASN A 10 8.32 -21.00 2.16
CA ASN A 10 7.79 -22.18 1.49
C ASN A 10 8.51 -22.34 0.15
N LYS A 11 9.40 -23.35 0.07
CA LYS A 11 10.20 -23.64 -1.14
C LYS A 11 9.31 -23.65 -2.39
N GLY A 12 9.56 -22.73 -3.32
CA GLY A 12 8.91 -22.70 -4.65
C GLY A 12 8.28 -21.36 -5.06
N THR A 13 8.00 -20.45 -4.13
CA THR A 13 7.42 -19.13 -4.47
C THR A 13 8.50 -18.05 -4.55
N HIS A 14 8.61 -17.42 -5.71
CA HIS A 14 9.45 -16.23 -5.92
C HIS A 14 8.61 -14.98 -5.69
N ILE A 15 9.00 -14.19 -4.70
CA ILE A 15 8.32 -12.93 -4.39
C ILE A 15 9.15 -11.80 -5.00
N THR A 16 8.51 -10.87 -5.70
CA THR A 16 9.16 -9.63 -6.15
C THR A 16 8.46 -8.45 -5.50
N LEU A 17 9.16 -7.71 -4.65
CA LEU A 17 8.68 -6.44 -4.13
C LEU A 17 9.14 -5.33 -5.04
N ILE A 18 8.22 -4.43 -5.41
CA ILE A 18 8.52 -3.23 -6.20
C ILE A 18 8.37 -2.03 -5.28
N ASP A 19 9.48 -1.33 -5.04
CA ASP A 19 9.48 -0.09 -4.29
C ASP A 19 9.22 1.11 -5.21
N THR A 20 8.32 1.98 -4.75
CA THR A 20 7.85 3.15 -5.50
C THR A 20 8.22 4.43 -4.77
N PRO A 21 8.58 5.51 -5.49
CA PRO A 21 8.66 6.83 -4.87
C PRO A 21 7.37 7.16 -4.11
N GLY A 22 7.51 7.74 -2.92
CA GLY A 22 6.36 8.15 -2.10
C GLY A 22 5.57 9.30 -2.74
N PHE A 23 4.33 9.50 -2.28
CA PHE A 23 3.49 10.60 -2.73
C PHE A 23 4.05 11.94 -2.25
N ASP A 24 4.15 12.91 -3.17
CA ASP A 24 4.49 14.31 -2.89
C ASP A 24 3.47 15.21 -3.60
N TYR A 25 2.39 15.49 -2.87
CA TYR A 25 1.27 16.30 -3.37
C TYR A 25 1.69 17.74 -3.70
N SER A 26 2.72 18.28 -3.04
CA SER A 26 3.22 19.62 -3.33
C SER A 26 3.84 19.72 -4.73
N ARG A 27 4.28 18.59 -5.29
CA ARG A 27 4.86 18.47 -6.64
C ARG A 27 3.93 17.80 -7.64
N GLY A 28 2.66 17.59 -7.27
CA GLY A 28 1.68 16.90 -8.10
C GLY A 28 1.92 15.39 -8.22
N ASN A 29 2.70 14.78 -7.32
CA ASN A 29 2.90 13.33 -7.26
C ASN A 29 1.89 12.70 -6.29
N ASP A 30 0.68 12.47 -6.78
CA ASP A 30 -0.41 11.79 -6.08
C ASP A 30 -0.48 10.27 -6.40
N GLU A 31 -1.53 9.61 -5.93
CA GLU A 31 -1.80 8.20 -6.20
C GLU A 31 -1.88 7.92 -7.70
N TYR A 32 -2.61 8.75 -8.46
CA TYR A 32 -2.87 8.51 -9.88
C TYR A 32 -1.58 8.59 -10.70
N THR A 33 -0.78 9.62 -10.47
CA THR A 33 0.50 9.84 -11.15
C THR A 33 1.54 8.77 -10.78
N THR A 34 1.61 8.39 -9.50
CA THR A 34 2.50 7.32 -9.03
C THR A 34 2.10 5.96 -9.63
N LEU A 35 0.81 5.63 -9.62
CA LEU A 35 0.31 4.35 -10.15
C LEU A 35 0.43 4.26 -11.68
N ARG A 36 0.25 5.38 -12.39
CA ARG A 36 0.54 5.44 -13.83
C ARG A 36 2.02 5.19 -14.11
N SER A 37 2.91 5.80 -13.33
CA SER A 37 4.36 5.59 -13.45
C SER A 37 4.71 4.13 -13.15
N LEU A 38 4.07 3.52 -12.15
CA LEU A 38 4.23 2.10 -11.82
C LEU A 38 3.78 1.21 -12.99
N ALA A 39 2.64 1.50 -13.60
CA ALA A 39 2.13 0.73 -14.73
C ALA A 39 3.07 0.77 -15.94
N ILE A 40 3.65 1.95 -16.22
CA ILE A 40 4.67 2.11 -17.27
C ILE A 40 5.93 1.32 -16.92
N TRP A 41 6.41 1.43 -15.68
CA TRP A 41 7.64 0.79 -15.24
C TRP A 41 7.52 -0.75 -15.25
N VAL A 42 6.45 -1.31 -14.70
CA VAL A 42 6.17 -2.77 -14.71
C VAL A 42 6.12 -3.30 -16.14
N LYS A 43 5.43 -2.57 -17.04
CA LYS A 43 5.34 -2.95 -18.46
C LYS A 43 6.69 -2.97 -19.15
N GLN A 44 7.56 -1.99 -18.85
CA GLN A 44 8.91 -1.92 -19.41
C GLN A 44 9.82 -3.03 -18.85
N ARG A 45 9.72 -3.31 -17.56
CA ARG A 45 10.63 -4.22 -16.85
C ARG A 45 10.27 -5.70 -17.02
N TYR A 46 8.98 -6.04 -17.07
CA TYR A 46 8.48 -7.41 -17.06
C TYR A 46 7.57 -7.77 -18.25
N GLY A 47 7.17 -6.78 -19.07
CA GLY A 47 6.36 -6.98 -20.27
C GLY A 47 4.89 -6.61 -20.13
N LYS A 48 4.16 -6.62 -21.25
CA LYS A 48 2.82 -6.01 -21.37
C LYS A 48 1.69 -6.72 -20.61
N ASN A 49 1.86 -8.01 -20.31
CA ASN A 49 0.79 -8.86 -19.77
C ASN A 49 1.02 -9.22 -18.30
N VAL A 50 2.03 -8.64 -17.65
CA VAL A 50 2.31 -8.91 -16.25
C VAL A 50 1.25 -8.27 -15.37
N LYS A 51 0.81 -9.04 -14.37
CA LYS A 51 -0.12 -8.60 -13.34
C LYS A 51 0.58 -8.59 -12.00
N LEU A 52 0.22 -7.64 -11.16
CA LEU A 52 0.59 -7.61 -9.76
C LEU A 52 -0.37 -8.47 -8.95
N ASP A 53 0.18 -9.25 -8.02
CA ASP A 53 -0.60 -10.04 -7.06
C ASP A 53 -1.30 -9.13 -6.04
N GLY A 54 -0.69 -7.98 -5.74
CA GLY A 54 -1.34 -6.89 -5.03
C GLY A 54 -0.47 -5.68 -4.77
N VAL A 55 -1.00 -4.78 -3.94
CA VAL A 55 -0.39 -3.49 -3.59
C VAL A 55 -0.46 -3.29 -2.09
N ILE A 56 0.65 -2.85 -1.53
CA ILE A 56 0.74 -2.40 -0.13
C ILE A 56 0.73 -0.88 -0.17
N TYR A 57 -0.38 -0.27 0.25
CA TYR A 57 -0.49 1.18 0.36
C TYR A 57 -0.14 1.54 1.81
N MET A 58 0.99 2.19 2.03
CA MET A 58 1.45 2.57 3.37
C MET A 58 1.12 4.03 3.69
N HIS A 59 0.74 4.30 4.93
CA HIS A 59 0.55 5.65 5.46
C HIS A 59 1.15 5.77 6.86
N ASP A 60 1.79 6.90 7.14
CA ASP A 60 2.25 7.26 8.49
C ASP A 60 1.05 7.67 9.35
N ILE A 61 0.81 6.95 10.46
CA ILE A 61 -0.35 7.18 11.33
C ILE A 61 -0.38 8.59 11.96
N TRP A 62 0.75 9.27 12.00
CA TRP A 62 0.89 10.61 12.56
C TRP A 62 0.76 11.72 11.52
N ASN A 63 0.74 11.39 10.23
CA ASN A 63 0.53 12.35 9.16
C ASN A 63 -0.96 12.58 8.94
N GLU A 64 -1.45 13.77 9.29
CA GLU A 64 -2.86 14.14 9.19
C GLU A 64 -3.25 14.73 7.82
N GLU A 65 -2.29 15.02 6.92
CA GLU A 65 -2.56 15.66 5.64
C GLU A 65 -3.49 14.84 4.75
N ILE A 66 -3.48 13.51 4.90
CA ILE A 66 -4.30 12.61 4.09
C ILE A 66 -5.80 12.92 4.18
N HIS A 67 -6.25 13.51 5.28
CA HIS A 67 -7.64 13.91 5.44
C HIS A 67 -8.04 15.10 4.56
N ASN A 68 -7.06 15.89 4.11
CA ASN A 68 -7.27 17.03 3.22
C ASN A 68 -7.10 16.67 1.74
N ARG A 69 -6.69 15.43 1.43
CA ARG A 69 -6.44 14.97 0.05
C ARG A 69 -7.75 14.56 -0.63
N PRO A 70 -7.87 14.73 -1.96
CA PRO A 70 -8.94 14.12 -2.72
C PRO A 70 -8.95 12.60 -2.53
N ARG A 71 -10.13 12.03 -2.25
CA ARG A 71 -10.25 10.58 -2.01
C ARG A 71 -9.83 9.80 -3.25
N PHE A 72 -9.02 8.77 -3.05
CA PHE A 72 -8.66 7.81 -4.09
C PHE A 72 -9.78 6.77 -4.25
N LEU A 73 -10.61 6.93 -5.29
CA LEU A 73 -11.84 6.15 -5.49
C LEU A 73 -11.79 5.17 -6.67
N SER A 74 -10.89 5.39 -7.63
CA SER A 74 -10.76 4.49 -8.78
C SER A 74 -9.36 4.61 -9.39
N SER A 75 -8.94 3.61 -10.16
CA SER A 75 -7.70 3.69 -10.94
C SER A 75 -7.72 2.68 -12.07
N GLN A 76 -7.68 3.19 -13.31
CA GLN A 76 -7.56 2.34 -14.49
C GLN A 76 -6.19 1.65 -14.55
N ASP A 77 -5.15 2.27 -13.97
CA ASP A 77 -3.82 1.69 -13.95
C ASP A 77 -3.74 0.51 -12.97
N LEU A 78 -4.39 0.59 -11.80
CA LEU A 78 -4.53 -0.57 -10.92
C LEU A 78 -5.43 -1.64 -11.48
N GLU A 79 -6.50 -1.30 -12.20
CA GLU A 79 -7.31 -2.30 -12.89
C GLU A 79 -6.49 -3.04 -13.97
N LYS A 80 -5.64 -2.33 -14.71
CA LYS A 80 -4.70 -2.94 -15.66
C LYS A 80 -3.64 -3.78 -14.97
N LEU A 81 -3.10 -3.35 -13.82
CA LEU A 81 -2.03 -4.06 -13.13
C LEU A 81 -2.53 -5.24 -12.30
N CYS A 82 -3.62 -5.08 -11.57
CA CYS A 82 -4.12 -6.07 -10.60
C CYS A 82 -5.31 -6.87 -11.13
N GLY A 83 -5.95 -6.43 -12.22
CA GLY A 83 -7.16 -7.01 -12.78
C GLY A 83 -8.44 -6.34 -12.27
N PRO A 84 -9.61 -6.83 -12.71
CA PRO A 84 -10.90 -6.37 -12.19
C PRO A 84 -10.96 -6.63 -10.68
N GLN A 85 -11.64 -5.76 -9.93
CA GLN A 85 -11.69 -5.80 -8.46
C GLN A 85 -10.34 -5.59 -7.75
N TRP A 86 -9.44 -4.80 -8.34
CA TRP A 86 -8.12 -4.47 -7.79
C TRP A 86 -8.12 -4.05 -6.31
N HIS A 87 -9.19 -3.41 -5.82
CA HIS A 87 -9.34 -3.04 -4.40
C HIS A 87 -9.11 -4.22 -3.44
N ARG A 88 -9.58 -5.42 -3.81
CA ARG A 88 -9.41 -6.65 -3.00
C ARG A 88 -7.95 -7.11 -2.89
N LYS A 89 -7.10 -6.59 -3.77
CA LYS A 89 -5.65 -6.84 -3.80
C LYS A 89 -4.85 -5.69 -3.17
N VAL A 90 -5.53 -4.74 -2.51
CA VAL A 90 -4.86 -3.67 -1.76
C VAL A 90 -4.89 -4.00 -0.27
N ILE A 91 -3.72 -3.93 0.36
CA ILE A 91 -3.59 -3.89 1.81
C ILE A 91 -3.16 -2.47 2.19
N LEU A 92 -4.01 -1.81 2.94
CA LEU A 92 -3.79 -0.50 3.54
C LEU A 92 -3.03 -0.69 4.85
N VAL A 93 -1.86 -0.11 4.98
CA VAL A 93 -0.97 -0.31 6.12
C VAL A 93 -0.73 1.01 6.83
N SER A 94 -1.18 1.12 8.07
CA SER A 94 -0.77 2.21 8.95
C SER A 94 0.59 1.87 9.58
N SER A 95 1.54 2.79 9.52
CA SER A 95 2.94 2.62 9.92
C SER A 95 3.37 3.65 10.97
N HIS A 96 4.63 3.57 11.43
CA HIS A 96 5.26 4.54 12.35
C HIS A 96 4.59 4.63 13.73
N TRP A 97 3.85 3.58 14.15
CA TRP A 97 3.16 3.59 15.45
C TRP A 97 4.11 3.84 16.62
N ASP A 98 5.32 3.27 16.56
CA ASP A 98 6.30 3.36 17.65
C ASP A 98 7.08 4.70 17.66
N ASP A 99 6.87 5.59 16.67
CA ASP A 99 7.58 6.88 16.58
C ASP A 99 7.17 7.87 17.67
N ARG A 100 5.98 7.71 18.27
CA ARG A 100 5.48 8.57 19.36
C ARG A 100 5.08 7.73 20.58
N LEU A 101 6.07 7.37 21.38
CA LEU A 101 5.87 6.58 22.60
C LEU A 101 4.86 7.26 23.56
N GLY A 102 3.95 6.46 24.13
CA GLY A 102 2.94 6.92 25.07
C GLY A 102 1.75 7.66 24.45
N LYS A 103 1.62 7.65 23.12
CA LYS A 103 0.52 8.30 22.37
C LYS A 103 -0.47 7.30 21.75
N ASP A 104 -0.57 6.10 22.29
CA ASP A 104 -1.41 5.02 21.74
C ASP A 104 -2.86 5.47 21.48
N GLY A 105 -3.47 6.22 22.40
CA GLY A 105 -4.85 6.72 22.23
C GLY A 105 -5.01 7.71 21.06
N GLU A 106 -4.01 8.56 20.80
CA GLU A 106 -4.00 9.47 19.65
C GLU A 106 -3.82 8.68 18.34
N GLY A 107 -2.91 7.70 18.33
CA GLY A 107 -2.69 6.81 17.18
C GLY A 107 -3.94 6.00 16.82
N GLU A 108 -4.66 5.48 17.81
CA GLU A 108 -5.93 4.78 17.60
C GLU A 108 -7.05 5.70 17.10
N SER A 109 -7.09 6.94 17.59
CA SER A 109 -8.00 7.97 17.07
C SER A 109 -7.71 8.28 15.60
N ASN A 110 -6.44 8.45 15.22
CA ASN A 110 -6.03 8.68 13.84
C ASN A 110 -6.34 7.47 12.95
N GLU A 111 -6.13 6.25 13.44
CA GLU A 111 -6.49 5.03 12.70
C GLU A 111 -7.99 4.98 12.41
N ARG A 112 -8.82 5.35 13.39
CA ARG A 112 -10.27 5.42 13.21
C ARG A 112 -10.65 6.45 12.15
N LYS A 113 -10.06 7.65 12.20
CA LYS A 113 -10.26 8.70 11.19
C LYS A 113 -9.83 8.23 9.79
N LEU A 114 -8.75 7.47 9.66
CA LEU A 114 -8.33 6.88 8.37
C LEU A 114 -9.38 5.90 7.85
N ARG A 115 -9.78 4.96 8.70
CA ARG A 115 -10.75 3.89 8.39
C ARG A 115 -12.11 4.45 7.98
N GLU A 116 -12.62 5.42 8.71
CA GLU A 116 -13.94 6.04 8.48
C GLU A 116 -13.89 7.16 7.43
N GLY A 117 -12.71 7.75 7.23
CA GLY A 117 -12.46 8.83 6.30
C GLY A 117 -11.88 8.36 4.97
N TYR A 118 -10.60 8.67 4.73
CA TYR A 118 -9.95 8.53 3.42
C TYR A 118 -9.97 7.08 2.89
N TRP A 119 -9.78 6.08 3.76
CA TRP A 119 -9.74 4.66 3.38
C TRP A 119 -11.10 3.98 3.33
N SER A 120 -12.17 4.63 3.81
CA SER A 120 -13.50 4.03 3.92
C SER A 120 -14.00 3.37 2.64
N PHE A 121 -13.83 4.06 1.49
CA PHE A 121 -14.26 3.54 0.20
C PHE A 121 -13.49 2.29 -0.22
N MET A 122 -12.15 2.32 -0.11
CA MET A 122 -11.31 1.17 -0.45
C MET A 122 -11.64 -0.04 0.44
N ILE A 123 -11.84 0.18 1.74
CA ILE A 123 -12.26 -0.84 2.69
C ILE A 123 -13.63 -1.42 2.30
N GLN A 124 -14.61 -0.57 1.97
CA GLN A 124 -15.93 -1.02 1.50
C GLN A 124 -15.86 -1.86 0.22
N LYS A 125 -14.87 -1.60 -0.64
CA LYS A 125 -14.60 -2.37 -1.87
C LYS A 125 -13.76 -3.63 -1.64
N GLY A 126 -13.36 -3.91 -0.40
CA GLY A 126 -12.70 -5.15 0.01
C GLY A 126 -11.20 -5.04 0.25
N SER A 127 -10.63 -3.84 0.28
CA SER A 127 -9.26 -3.64 0.73
C SER A 127 -9.12 -4.00 2.22
N ARG A 128 -8.01 -4.64 2.58
CA ARG A 128 -7.71 -5.01 3.97
C ARG A 128 -6.93 -3.89 4.64
N MET A 129 -7.04 -3.75 5.95
CA MET A 129 -6.27 -2.79 6.73
C MET A 129 -5.42 -3.51 7.78
N ARG A 130 -4.14 -3.15 7.91
CA ARG A 130 -3.18 -3.72 8.86
C ARG A 130 -2.35 -2.62 9.52
N ARG A 131 -1.83 -2.89 10.72
CA ARG A 131 -0.83 -2.05 11.39
C ARG A 131 0.56 -2.65 11.17
N TYR A 132 1.54 -1.84 10.78
CA TYR A 132 2.96 -2.17 10.81
C TYR A 132 3.62 -1.29 11.86
N ARG A 133 3.67 -1.78 13.11
CA ARG A 133 3.98 -0.93 14.26
C ARG A 133 5.47 -0.62 14.39
N SER A 134 6.30 -1.63 14.20
CA SER A 134 7.73 -1.59 14.52
C SER A 134 8.56 -1.80 13.25
N PRO A 135 9.20 -0.73 12.73
CA PRO A 135 10.11 -0.83 11.59
C PRO A 135 11.22 -1.86 11.83
N GLY A 136 11.47 -2.72 10.84
CA GLY A 136 12.48 -3.78 10.94
C GLY A 136 11.96 -5.12 11.51
N ASN A 137 10.72 -5.16 12.01
CA ASN A 137 10.11 -6.43 12.42
C ASN A 137 9.68 -7.25 11.18
N GLN A 138 10.54 -8.21 10.81
CA GLN A 138 10.31 -9.07 9.65
C GLN A 138 9.10 -9.99 9.77
N GLU A 139 8.72 -10.39 10.98
CA GLU A 139 7.55 -11.24 11.21
C GLU A 139 6.27 -10.49 10.84
N LEU A 140 6.09 -9.28 11.39
CA LEU A 140 4.95 -8.41 11.04
C LEU A 140 4.94 -8.05 9.55
N ALA A 141 6.10 -7.84 8.94
CA ALA A 141 6.19 -7.60 7.50
C ALA A 141 5.71 -8.82 6.70
N ARG A 142 6.10 -10.04 7.09
CA ARG A 142 5.65 -11.29 6.44
C ARG A 142 4.15 -11.52 6.61
N ASP A 143 3.58 -11.21 7.76
CA ASP A 143 2.14 -11.31 8.01
C ASP A 143 1.32 -10.39 7.10
N ILE A 144 1.84 -9.21 6.78
CA ILE A 144 1.24 -8.30 5.80
C ILE A 144 1.30 -8.88 4.39
N LEU A 145 2.37 -9.62 4.05
CA LEU A 145 2.54 -10.24 2.73
C LEU A 145 1.72 -11.53 2.56
N GLN A 146 1.43 -12.26 3.64
CA GLN A 146 0.78 -13.57 3.61
C GLN A 146 -0.49 -13.65 2.74
N PRO A 147 -1.38 -12.64 2.70
CA PRO A 147 -2.52 -12.63 1.78
C PRO A 147 -2.23 -12.72 0.28
N PHE A 148 -0.99 -12.43 -0.14
CA PHE A 148 -0.55 -12.46 -1.54
C PHE A 148 0.19 -13.76 -1.91
N LEU A 149 0.43 -14.64 -0.94
CA LEU A 149 1.19 -15.89 -1.07
C LEU A 149 0.26 -17.10 -1.05
#